data_AF-A0A8T2PC10-F1
#
_entry.id   AF-A0A8T2PC10-F1
#
_cell.length_a   1.000
_cell.length_b   1.000
_cell.length_c   1.000
_cell.angle_alpha   90.00
_cell.angle_beta   90.00
_cell.angle_gamma   90.00
#
_symmetry.space_group_name_H-M   'P 1'
#
loop_
_entity.id
_entity.type
_entity.pdbx_description
1 polymer ?
#
loop_
_entity_poly.entity_id
_entity_poly.type
_entity_poly.pdbx_seq_one_letter_code
_entity_poly.pdbx_strand_id
1 'polypeptide(L)'
;MTTLDFEKLRMAGAGKSIAVLTSGGDAQGMNAALRAVTRMGIYVGAKMYLIHEGYQGLVDGGDNIKQANWQSVSNIIQLGGTVIGSARCKDFTTEHGRLAAAFNLVKRGITNLCVCGGDGSLTGANIFRNEWSDLLAQLVAKGRITEEVAEKHNHLNIVGLVGSIDNDFCGTDMTIGADSALQRIMQIIDAIITTAQR
;
A
#
# COMPACT_ATOMS: atom_id res chain seq x y z
N MET A 1 22.04 -21.22 -5.28
CA MET A 1 20.61 -21.20 -5.65
C MET A 1 20.49 -21.84 -7.03
N THR A 2 19.80 -22.97 -7.14
CA THR A 2 19.71 -23.76 -8.38
C THR A 2 18.64 -23.20 -9.33
N THR A 3 18.66 -23.56 -10.61
CA THR A 3 17.64 -23.15 -11.59
C THR A 3 16.22 -23.51 -11.14
N LEU A 4 16.08 -24.65 -10.44
CA LEU A 4 14.83 -25.13 -9.87
C LEU A 4 14.31 -24.23 -8.74
N ASP A 5 15.20 -23.61 -7.97
CA ASP A 5 14.82 -22.68 -6.89
C ASP A 5 14.23 -21.38 -7.45
N PHE A 6 14.75 -20.91 -8.60
CA PHE A 6 14.23 -19.73 -9.28
C PHE A 6 12.85 -19.96 -9.89
N GLU A 7 12.59 -21.13 -10.46
CA GLU A 7 11.26 -21.49 -10.96
C GLU A 7 10.23 -21.59 -9.82
N LYS A 8 10.60 -22.19 -8.69
CA LYS A 8 9.75 -22.21 -7.50
C LYS A 8 9.42 -20.81 -7.00
N LEU A 9 10.41 -19.92 -6.96
CA LEU A 9 10.21 -18.51 -6.57
C LEU A 9 9.26 -17.79 -7.53
N ARG A 10 9.41 -18.00 -8.85
CA ARG A 10 8.56 -17.39 -9.88
C ARG A 10 7.10 -17.84 -9.81
N MET A 11 6.82 -18.95 -9.13
CA MET A 11 5.46 -19.47 -8.95
C MET A 11 4.90 -19.27 -7.54
N ALA A 12 5.67 -18.68 -6.62
CA ALA A 12 5.28 -18.57 -5.21
C ALA A 12 4.00 -17.73 -4.99
N GLY A 13 3.72 -16.77 -5.87
CA GLY A 13 2.52 -15.93 -5.85
C GLY A 13 1.42 -16.37 -6.81
N ALA A 14 1.59 -17.49 -7.53
CA ALA A 14 0.62 -17.94 -8.52
C ALA A 14 -0.78 -18.14 -7.90
N GLY A 15 -1.79 -17.55 -8.53
CA GLY A 15 -3.18 -17.59 -8.04
C GLY A 15 -3.47 -16.65 -6.86
N LYS A 16 -2.49 -15.87 -6.39
CA LYS A 16 -2.69 -14.83 -5.38
C LYS A 16 -2.91 -13.47 -6.03
N SER A 17 -3.69 -12.63 -5.36
CA SER A 17 -3.87 -11.22 -5.72
C SER A 17 -3.33 -10.34 -4.59
N ILE A 18 -2.50 -9.36 -4.95
CA ILE A 18 -1.88 -8.42 -4.02
C ILE A 18 -2.24 -7.01 -4.46
N ALA A 19 -2.67 -6.17 -3.52
CA ALA A 19 -2.87 -4.75 -3.77
C ALA A 19 -1.84 -3.90 -3.02
N VAL A 20 -1.42 -2.79 -3.64
CA VAL A 20 -0.58 -1.76 -3.00
C VAL A 20 -1.35 -0.46 -2.94
N LEU A 21 -1.27 0.22 -1.79
CA LEU A 21 -1.75 1.60 -1.63
C LEU A 21 -0.71 2.45 -0.91
N THR A 22 -0.70 3.75 -1.21
CA THR A 22 0.02 4.76 -0.43
C THR A 22 -0.97 5.63 0.34
N SER A 23 -0.74 5.84 1.63
CA SER A 23 -1.64 6.62 2.48
C SER A 23 -0.88 7.46 3.50
N GLY A 24 -1.47 8.59 3.90
CA GLY A 24 -0.86 9.55 4.82
C GLY A 24 -0.19 10.71 4.09
N GLY A 25 0.77 11.36 4.76
CA GLY A 25 1.67 12.31 4.08
C GLY A 25 2.54 11.56 3.08
N ASP A 26 2.78 12.15 1.92
CA ASP A 26 3.68 11.57 0.93
C ASP A 26 5.14 11.77 1.32
N ALA A 27 5.99 10.83 0.92
CA ALA A 27 7.42 10.87 1.17
C ALA A 27 8.19 10.46 -0.08
N GLN A 28 9.30 11.14 -0.38
CA GLN A 28 10.14 10.80 -1.52
C GLN A 28 10.64 9.35 -1.37
N GLY A 29 10.47 8.55 -2.44
CA GLY A 29 10.80 7.12 -2.44
C GLY A 29 9.58 6.19 -2.39
N MET A 30 8.37 6.70 -2.11
CA MET A 30 7.14 5.89 -2.18
C MET A 30 6.92 5.27 -3.57
N ASN A 31 7.26 5.98 -4.65
CA ASN A 31 7.22 5.43 -6.02
C ASN A 31 8.20 4.27 -6.24
N ALA A 32 9.37 4.32 -5.59
CA ALA A 32 10.35 3.23 -5.66
C ALA A 32 9.83 1.98 -4.92
N ALA A 33 9.22 2.18 -3.74
CA ALA A 33 8.57 1.11 -2.98
C ALA A 33 7.42 0.48 -3.76
N LEU A 34 6.51 1.31 -4.30
CA LEU A 34 5.41 0.89 -5.16
C LEU A 34 5.91 0.02 -6.32
N ARG A 35 6.92 0.51 -7.05
CA ARG A 35 7.51 -0.24 -8.17
C ARG A 35 8.13 -1.56 -7.73
N ALA A 36 8.84 -1.58 -6.61
CA ALA A 36 9.49 -2.79 -6.11
C ALA A 36 8.46 -3.88 -5.78
N VAL A 37 7.41 -3.52 -5.03
CA VAL A 37 6.34 -4.45 -4.65
C VAL A 37 5.59 -4.94 -5.90
N THR A 38 5.22 -4.04 -6.81
CA THR A 38 4.52 -4.42 -8.04
C THR A 38 5.36 -5.34 -8.92
N ARG A 39 6.63 -5.01 -9.18
CA ARG A 39 7.48 -5.85 -10.04
C ARG A 39 7.80 -7.18 -9.41
N MET A 40 8.04 -7.22 -8.10
CA MET A 40 8.30 -8.47 -7.39
C MET A 40 7.05 -9.36 -7.39
N GLY A 41 5.87 -8.79 -7.13
CA GLY A 41 4.60 -9.53 -7.20
C GLY A 41 4.32 -10.12 -8.58
N ILE A 42 4.53 -9.35 -9.65
CA ILE A 42 4.43 -9.87 -11.04
C ILE A 42 5.48 -10.96 -11.28
N TYR A 43 6.70 -10.78 -10.82
CA TYR A 43 7.79 -11.74 -11.00
C TYR A 43 7.50 -13.10 -10.35
N VAL A 44 6.84 -13.12 -9.18
CA VAL A 44 6.42 -14.35 -8.49
C VAL A 44 5.07 -14.89 -8.97
N GLY A 45 4.49 -14.32 -10.02
CA GLY A 45 3.25 -14.80 -10.63
C GLY A 45 1.95 -14.34 -9.96
N ALA A 46 2.02 -13.37 -9.04
CA ALA A 46 0.82 -12.79 -8.41
C ALA A 46 0.15 -11.75 -9.32
N LYS A 47 -1.17 -11.62 -9.19
CA LYS A 47 -1.95 -10.53 -9.80
C LYS A 47 -1.79 -9.28 -8.95
N MET A 48 -1.19 -8.24 -9.50
CA MET A 48 -0.98 -6.97 -8.81
C MET A 48 -2.09 -5.97 -9.07
N TYR A 49 -2.49 -5.23 -8.02
CA TYR A 49 -3.42 -4.12 -8.09
C TYR A 49 -2.81 -2.87 -7.45
N LEU A 50 -3.05 -1.71 -8.05
CA LEU A 50 -2.73 -0.41 -7.50
C LEU A 50 -4.02 0.24 -7.02
N ILE A 51 -4.06 0.66 -5.77
CA ILE A 51 -5.18 1.39 -5.19
C ILE A 51 -4.80 2.87 -5.18
N HIS A 52 -5.53 3.65 -5.96
CA HIS A 52 -5.35 5.09 -6.06
C HIS A 52 -5.95 5.81 -4.84
N GLU A 53 -5.44 6.99 -4.51
CA GLU A 53 -5.96 7.84 -3.43
C GLU A 53 -6.04 7.13 -2.06
N GLY A 54 -5.07 6.25 -1.79
CA GLY A 54 -4.94 5.54 -0.52
C GLY A 54 -6.19 4.81 -0.06
N TYR A 55 -6.58 5.02 1.20
CA TYR A 55 -7.79 4.40 1.75
C TYR A 55 -9.07 4.94 1.13
N GLN A 56 -9.08 6.17 0.59
CA GLN A 56 -10.28 6.70 -0.05
C GLN A 56 -10.63 5.88 -1.29
N GLY A 57 -9.66 5.66 -2.18
CA GLY A 57 -9.92 4.84 -3.36
C GLY A 57 -10.18 3.37 -3.03
N LEU A 58 -9.72 2.87 -1.88
CA LEU A 58 -10.10 1.56 -1.37
C LEU A 58 -11.59 1.49 -1.01
N VAL A 59 -12.11 2.52 -0.33
CA VAL A 59 -13.54 2.66 0.03
C VAL A 59 -14.40 2.86 -1.21
N ASP A 60 -13.98 3.75 -2.11
CA ASP A 60 -14.72 4.08 -3.34
C ASP A 60 -14.76 2.88 -4.30
N GLY A 61 -13.69 2.09 -4.36
CA GLY A 61 -13.59 0.95 -5.25
C GLY A 61 -13.58 1.35 -6.72
N GLY A 62 -14.23 0.55 -7.57
CA GLY A 62 -14.37 0.85 -8.99
C GLY A 62 -13.02 1.07 -9.69
N ASP A 63 -12.88 2.19 -10.39
CA ASP A 63 -11.67 2.56 -11.14
C ASP A 63 -10.50 2.96 -10.26
N ASN A 64 -10.70 3.16 -8.96
CA ASN A 64 -9.59 3.45 -8.05
C ASN A 64 -8.73 2.21 -7.76
N ILE A 65 -9.23 1.00 -8.01
CA ILE A 65 -8.45 -0.23 -7.87
C ILE A 65 -8.10 -0.73 -9.28
N LYS A 66 -6.87 -0.55 -9.74
CA LYS A 66 -6.45 -0.88 -11.11
C LYS A 66 -5.50 -2.06 -11.12
N GLN A 67 -5.71 -3.03 -12.01
CA GLN A 67 -4.75 -4.10 -12.17
C GLN A 67 -3.46 -3.54 -12.78
N ALA A 68 -2.32 -3.80 -12.14
CA ALA A 68 -1.02 -3.41 -12.64
C ALA A 68 -0.44 -4.44 -13.60
N ASN A 69 0.29 -3.93 -14.59
CA ASN A 69 1.24 -4.69 -15.39
C ASN A 69 2.65 -4.13 -15.18
N TRP A 70 3.63 -4.70 -15.88
CA TRP A 70 5.04 -4.30 -15.74
C TRP A 70 5.28 -2.83 -16.12
N GLN A 71 4.54 -2.35 -17.12
CA GLN A 71 4.61 -1.00 -17.64
C GLN A 71 3.95 0.02 -16.70
N SER A 72 2.92 -0.38 -15.93
CA SER A 72 2.20 0.50 -14.98
C SER A 72 3.10 1.19 -13.96
N VAL A 73 4.28 0.63 -13.67
CA VAL A 73 5.26 1.18 -12.71
C VAL A 73 6.62 1.49 -13.36
N SER A 74 6.62 1.80 -14.65
CA SER A 74 7.83 2.20 -15.38
C SER A 74 8.01 3.73 -15.33
N ASN A 75 9.27 4.19 -15.27
CA ASN A 75 9.63 5.62 -15.19
C ASN A 75 9.01 6.37 -14.01
N ILE A 76 8.83 5.72 -12.85
CA ILE A 76 8.29 6.36 -11.65
C ILE A 76 9.31 6.55 -10.51
N ILE A 77 10.45 5.86 -10.52
CA ILE A 77 11.42 5.88 -9.40
C ILE A 77 11.92 7.30 -9.11
N GLN A 78 12.16 8.07 -10.16
CA GLN A 78 12.71 9.43 -10.11
C GLN A 78 11.66 10.51 -9.79
N LEU A 79 10.38 10.13 -9.70
CA LEU A 79 9.30 11.07 -9.43
C LEU A 79 9.11 11.27 -7.92
N GLY A 80 8.87 12.51 -7.51
CA GLY A 80 8.48 12.84 -6.14
C GLY A 80 7.07 12.36 -5.79
N GLY A 81 6.74 12.38 -4.50
CA GLY A 81 5.44 11.95 -3.98
C GLY A 81 5.08 10.51 -4.35
N THR A 82 3.83 10.29 -4.71
CA THR A 82 3.29 8.98 -5.14
C THR A 82 2.43 9.11 -6.40
N VAL A 83 2.71 8.32 -7.44
CA VAL A 83 1.98 8.35 -8.72
C VAL A 83 0.56 7.79 -8.62
N ILE A 84 0.25 7.07 -7.54
CA ILE A 84 -1.09 6.55 -7.26
C ILE A 84 -1.87 7.47 -6.32
N GLY A 85 -1.30 8.61 -5.91
CA GLY A 85 -1.92 9.52 -4.97
C GLY A 85 -1.89 9.01 -3.52
N SER A 86 -2.09 9.93 -2.59
CA SER A 86 -2.27 9.63 -1.18
C SER A 86 -3.36 10.54 -0.65
N ALA A 87 -4.38 9.95 -0.01
CA ALA A 87 -5.45 10.70 0.60
C ALA A 87 -5.63 10.31 2.07
N ARG A 88 -5.88 11.31 2.91
CA ARG A 88 -6.47 11.08 4.23
C ARG A 88 -7.93 10.69 4.02
N CYS A 89 -8.34 9.55 4.56
CA CYS A 89 -9.69 9.05 4.41
C CYS A 89 -10.40 9.05 5.77
N LYS A 90 -11.42 9.90 5.93
CA LYS A 90 -12.29 9.89 7.12
C LYS A 90 -13.23 8.69 7.08
N ASP A 91 -13.70 8.29 5.91
CA ASP A 91 -14.67 7.20 5.79
C ASP A 91 -14.09 5.88 6.31
N PHE A 92 -12.79 5.65 6.11
CA PHE A 92 -12.10 4.45 6.60
C PHE A 92 -11.96 4.38 8.13
N THR A 93 -12.15 5.49 8.85
CA THR A 93 -12.22 5.45 10.32
C THR A 93 -13.57 4.93 10.81
N THR A 94 -14.58 4.91 9.94
CA THR A 94 -15.89 4.33 10.22
C THR A 94 -15.96 2.87 9.81
N GLU A 95 -16.77 2.10 10.52
CA GLU A 95 -17.06 0.71 10.17
C GLU A 95 -17.69 0.59 8.77
N HIS A 96 -18.55 1.53 8.39
CA HIS A 96 -19.18 1.54 7.06
C HIS A 96 -18.15 1.66 5.93
N GLY A 97 -17.15 2.54 6.08
CA GLY A 97 -16.07 2.66 5.10
C GLY A 97 -15.21 1.40 5.04
N ARG A 98 -14.86 0.81 6.18
CA ARG A 98 -14.11 -0.46 6.22
C ARG A 98 -14.89 -1.62 5.60
N LEU A 99 -16.21 -1.67 5.81
CA LEU A 99 -17.09 -2.65 5.19
C LEU A 99 -17.10 -2.51 3.65
N ALA A 100 -17.18 -1.28 3.15
CA ALA A 100 -17.08 -0.99 1.71
C ALA A 100 -15.71 -1.39 1.13
N ALA A 101 -14.63 -1.04 1.84
CA ALA A 101 -13.27 -1.44 1.48
C ALA A 101 -13.11 -2.97 1.41
N ALA A 102 -13.60 -3.70 2.42
CA ALA A 102 -13.56 -5.16 2.44
C ALA A 102 -14.32 -5.76 1.25
N PHE A 103 -15.51 -5.24 0.95
CA PHE A 103 -16.29 -5.65 -0.21
C PHE A 103 -15.52 -5.46 -1.52
N ASN A 104 -14.87 -4.30 -1.71
CA ASN A 104 -14.11 -4.00 -2.93
C ASN A 104 -12.89 -4.90 -3.13
N LEU A 105 -12.21 -5.28 -2.04
CA LEU A 105 -11.10 -6.24 -2.08
C LEU A 105 -11.58 -7.64 -2.44
N VAL A 106 -12.61 -8.13 -1.75
CA VAL A 106 -13.18 -9.47 -1.96
C VAL A 106 -13.75 -9.62 -3.37
N LYS A 107 -14.44 -8.59 -3.88
CA LYS A 107 -14.97 -8.56 -5.26
C LYS A 107 -13.88 -8.79 -6.32
N ARG A 108 -12.63 -8.42 -6.03
CA ARG A 108 -11.47 -8.59 -6.91
C ARG A 108 -10.58 -9.77 -6.51
N GLY A 109 -10.98 -10.53 -5.49
CA GLY A 109 -10.23 -11.64 -4.94
C GLY A 109 -8.90 -11.24 -4.32
N ILE A 110 -8.81 -10.03 -3.76
CA ILE A 110 -7.61 -9.49 -3.11
C ILE A 110 -7.65 -9.84 -1.63
N THR A 111 -6.68 -10.62 -1.16
CA THR A 111 -6.48 -10.98 0.27
C THR A 111 -5.10 -10.60 0.79
N ASN A 112 -4.30 -9.91 -0.03
CA ASN A 112 -2.96 -9.48 0.34
C ASN A 112 -2.86 -7.99 0.07
N LEU A 113 -2.59 -7.21 1.12
CA LEU A 113 -2.52 -5.76 1.06
C LEU A 113 -1.14 -5.30 1.52
N CYS A 114 -0.51 -4.46 0.70
CA CYS A 114 0.72 -3.77 1.05
C CYS A 114 0.41 -2.29 1.22
N VAL A 115 0.61 -1.77 2.43
CA VAL A 115 0.33 -0.37 2.78
C VAL A 115 1.65 0.35 2.97
N CYS A 116 1.90 1.37 2.14
CA CYS A 116 3.03 2.28 2.32
C CYS A 116 2.54 3.61 2.89
N GLY A 117 3.03 3.99 4.07
CA GLY A 117 2.57 5.21 4.74
C GLY A 117 3.20 5.41 6.10
N GLY A 118 2.73 6.44 6.80
CA GLY A 118 3.13 6.72 8.18
C GLY A 118 2.39 5.90 9.23
N ASP A 119 2.66 6.18 10.50
CA ASP A 119 2.11 5.45 11.65
C ASP A 119 0.58 5.29 11.62
N GLY A 120 -0.15 6.38 11.41
CA GLY A 120 -1.62 6.34 11.37
C GLY A 120 -2.18 5.43 10.26
N SER A 121 -1.51 5.37 9.10
CA SER A 121 -1.93 4.50 8.00
C SER A 121 -1.67 3.03 8.31
N LEU A 122 -0.55 2.72 8.97
CA LEU A 122 -0.20 1.36 9.40
C LEU A 122 -1.08 0.87 10.55
N THR A 123 -1.42 1.75 11.49
CA THR A 123 -2.39 1.48 12.56
C THR A 123 -3.77 1.17 11.98
N GLY A 124 -4.27 1.98 11.03
CA GLY A 124 -5.54 1.72 10.35
C GLY A 124 -5.56 0.37 9.62
N ALA A 125 -4.44 -0.01 9.02
CA ALA A 125 -4.27 -1.33 8.40
C ALA A 125 -4.37 -2.46 9.42
N ASN A 126 -3.70 -2.33 10.58
CA ASN A 126 -3.76 -3.34 11.64
C ASN A 126 -5.18 -3.53 12.18
N ILE A 127 -5.90 -2.43 12.43
CA ILE A 127 -7.31 -2.47 12.83
C ILE A 127 -8.15 -3.19 11.77
N PHE A 128 -7.97 -2.84 10.50
CA PHE A 128 -8.71 -3.45 9.40
C PHE A 128 -8.48 -4.96 9.27
N ARG A 129 -7.25 -5.43 9.53
CA ARG A 129 -6.95 -6.86 9.58
C ARG A 129 -7.66 -7.57 10.73
N ASN A 130 -7.66 -6.97 11.91
CA ASN A 130 -8.26 -7.57 13.10
C ASN A 130 -9.79 -7.68 12.98
N GLU A 131 -10.42 -6.68 12.35
CA GLU A 131 -11.87 -6.67 12.12
C GLU A 131 -12.30 -7.47 10.88
N TRP A 132 -11.37 -8.04 10.10
CA TRP A 132 -11.64 -8.62 8.79
C TRP A 132 -12.75 -9.68 8.81
N SER A 133 -12.68 -10.61 9.76
CA SER A 133 -13.65 -11.71 9.92
C SER A 133 -15.07 -11.18 10.15
N ASP A 134 -15.20 -10.16 11.00
CA ASP A 134 -16.49 -9.56 11.36
C ASP A 134 -17.07 -8.78 10.17
N LEU A 135 -16.22 -8.07 9.42
CA LEU A 135 -16.62 -7.38 8.20
C LEU A 135 -17.15 -8.35 7.14
N LEU A 136 -16.51 -9.51 6.97
CA LEU A 136 -17.01 -10.55 6.05
C LEU A 136 -18.35 -11.12 6.50
N ALA A 137 -18.51 -11.42 7.79
CA ALA A 137 -19.78 -11.90 8.34
C ALA A 137 -20.92 -10.89 8.10
N GLN A 138 -20.64 -9.59 8.26
CA GLN A 138 -21.60 -8.54 7.96
C GLN A 138 -21.93 -8.44 6.46
N LEU A 139 -20.95 -8.62 5.58
CA LEU A 139 -21.19 -8.61 4.14
C LEU A 139 -22.06 -9.80 3.69
N VAL A 140 -21.88 -10.97 4.30
CA VAL A 140 -22.75 -12.14 4.12
C VAL A 140 -24.16 -11.84 4.62
N ALA A 141 -24.30 -11.31 5.84
CA ALA A 141 -25.60 -10.97 6.42
C ALA A 141 -26.37 -9.94 5.60
N LYS A 142 -25.66 -9.01 4.94
CA LYS A 142 -26.25 -8.02 4.02
C LYS A 142 -26.47 -8.54 2.59
N GLY A 143 -26.18 -9.82 2.33
CA GLY A 143 -26.33 -10.45 1.01
C GLY A 143 -25.42 -9.86 -0.07
N ARG A 144 -24.33 -9.19 0.31
CA ARG A 144 -23.37 -8.57 -0.63
C ARG A 144 -22.39 -9.60 -1.19
N ILE A 145 -22.04 -10.62 -0.41
CA ILE A 145 -21.17 -11.74 -0.79
C ILE A 145 -21.80 -13.06 -0.34
N THR A 146 -21.42 -14.17 -0.96
CA THR A 146 -21.83 -15.51 -0.53
C THR A 146 -20.91 -16.05 0.58
N GLU A 147 -21.39 -17.03 1.35
CA GLU A 147 -20.61 -17.72 2.38
C GLU A 147 -19.34 -18.37 1.79
N GLU A 148 -19.45 -19.01 0.63
CA GLU A 148 -18.30 -19.60 -0.08
C GLU A 148 -17.21 -18.56 -0.39
N VAL A 149 -17.61 -17.36 -0.81
CA VAL A 149 -16.68 -16.26 -1.09
C VAL A 149 -16.05 -15.75 0.21
N ALA A 150 -16.81 -15.64 1.29
CA ALA A 150 -16.28 -15.25 2.59
C ALA A 150 -15.26 -16.26 3.13
N GLU A 151 -15.54 -17.57 3.03
CA GLU A 151 -14.61 -18.63 3.45
C GLU A 151 -13.31 -18.60 2.62
N LYS A 152 -13.42 -18.45 1.30
CA LYS A 152 -12.26 -18.37 0.42
C LYS A 152 -11.33 -17.18 0.70
N HIS A 153 -11.88 -16.09 1.23
CA HIS A 153 -11.16 -14.85 1.53
C HIS A 153 -11.10 -14.55 3.03
N ASN A 154 -11.22 -15.57 3.89
CA ASN A 154 -11.37 -15.43 5.34
C ASN A 154 -10.18 -14.78 6.05
N HIS A 155 -9.03 -14.65 5.39
CA HIS A 155 -7.83 -14.06 5.98
C HIS A 155 -7.28 -12.93 5.10
N LEU A 156 -7.04 -11.78 5.72
CA LEU A 156 -6.33 -10.65 5.12
C LEU A 156 -4.88 -10.64 5.59
N ASN A 157 -3.97 -10.79 4.63
CA ASN A 157 -2.53 -10.59 4.84
C ASN A 157 -2.22 -9.11 4.63
N ILE A 158 -1.51 -8.51 5.59
CA ILE A 158 -1.05 -7.13 5.47
C ILE A 158 0.47 -7.05 5.66
N VAL A 159 1.11 -6.27 4.81
CA VAL A 159 2.50 -5.84 4.95
C VAL A 159 2.53 -4.31 5.00
N GLY A 160 3.23 -3.76 5.99
CA GLY A 160 3.45 -2.32 6.14
C GLY A 160 4.83 -1.90 5.64
N LEU A 161 4.91 -0.79 4.92
CA LEU A 161 6.14 -0.09 4.57
C LEU A 161 6.09 1.32 5.15
N VAL A 162 7.08 1.70 5.95
CA VAL A 162 7.07 3.01 6.61
C VAL A 162 7.58 4.08 5.66
N GLY A 163 6.66 4.93 5.18
CA GLY A 163 6.96 6.13 4.40
C GLY A 163 6.67 7.37 5.23
N SER A 164 7.72 8.04 5.68
CA SER A 164 7.66 9.26 6.50
C SER A 164 8.97 10.02 6.35
N ILE A 165 8.90 11.36 6.34
CA ILE A 165 10.08 12.22 6.40
C ILE A 165 10.59 12.45 7.83
N ASP A 166 9.75 12.17 8.83
CA ASP A 166 10.00 12.51 10.23
C ASP A 166 10.92 11.49 10.95
N ASN A 167 11.11 10.30 10.35
CA ASN A 167 11.86 9.18 10.93
C ASN A 167 11.44 8.82 12.36
N ASP A 168 10.13 8.85 12.62
CA ASP A 168 9.51 8.78 13.95
C ASP A 168 8.79 7.45 14.23
N PHE A 169 8.89 6.47 13.34
CA PHE A 169 8.27 5.16 13.53
C PHE A 169 9.19 4.24 14.34
N CYS A 170 8.81 3.98 15.58
CA CYS A 170 9.53 3.06 16.46
C CYS A 170 9.66 1.66 15.84
N GLY A 171 10.88 1.12 15.82
CA GLY A 171 11.17 -0.23 15.31
C GLY A 171 11.83 -0.28 13.92
N THR A 172 12.02 0.87 13.26
CA THR A 172 12.91 1.00 12.10
C THR A 172 13.96 2.09 12.35
N ASP A 173 15.20 1.86 11.92
CA ASP A 173 16.27 2.86 12.04
C ASP A 173 16.07 4.03 11.05
N MET A 174 15.45 3.73 9.90
CA MET A 174 15.23 4.69 8.83
C MET A 174 13.88 4.48 8.14
N THR A 175 13.12 5.56 7.97
CA THR A 175 11.87 5.59 7.19
C THR A 175 12.11 6.05 5.75
N ILE A 176 11.28 5.57 4.82
CA ILE A 176 11.37 5.99 3.42
C ILE A 176 11.03 7.48 3.32
N GLY A 177 12.00 8.28 2.88
CA GLY A 177 11.88 9.72 2.70
C GLY A 177 12.68 10.58 3.67
N ALA A 178 13.12 10.02 4.81
CA ALA A 178 13.88 10.76 5.82
C ALA A 178 15.17 11.39 5.25
N ASP A 179 16.00 10.59 4.58
CA ASP A 179 17.25 11.07 3.96
C ASP A 179 17.00 12.10 2.85
N SER A 180 15.95 11.89 2.04
CA SER A 180 15.58 12.83 0.99
C SER A 180 15.14 14.19 1.57
N ALA A 181 14.39 14.18 2.67
CA ALA A 181 14.01 15.38 3.38
C ALA A 181 15.22 16.08 4.02
N LEU A 182 16.12 15.33 4.66
CA LEU A 182 17.37 15.86 5.20
C LEU A 182 18.22 16.53 4.10
N GLN A 183 18.33 15.90 2.93
CA GLN A 183 19.02 16.48 1.79
C GLN A 183 18.38 17.81 1.33
N ARG A 184 17.05 17.94 1.39
CA ARG A 184 16.39 19.23 1.10
C ARG A 184 16.72 20.28 2.16
N ILE A 185 16.73 19.89 3.44
CA ILE A 185 17.08 20.79 4.56
C ILE A 185 18.51 21.33 4.39
N MET A 186 19.48 20.44 4.12
CA MET A 186 20.88 20.84 3.93
C MET A 186 21.04 21.83 2.77
N GLN A 187 20.38 21.58 1.64
CA GLN A 187 20.44 22.50 0.50
C GLN A 187 19.91 23.90 0.82
N ILE A 188 18.84 23.99 1.63
CA ILE A 188 18.30 25.27 2.06
C ILE A 188 19.26 25.97 3.03
N ILE A 189 19.83 25.21 3.98
CA ILE A 189 20.82 25.75 4.93
C ILE A 189 22.05 26.29 4.18
N ASP A 190 22.60 25.53 3.23
CA ASP A 190 23.74 25.95 2.41
C ASP A 190 23.45 27.25 1.66
N ALA A 191 22.25 27.38 1.09
CA ALA A 191 21.80 28.60 0.41
C ALA A 191 21.66 29.80 1.37
N ILE A 192 21.27 29.57 2.63
CA ILE A 192 21.16 30.62 3.65
C ILE A 192 22.56 31.05 4.16
N ILE A 193 23.48 30.10 4.32
CA ILE A 193 24.83 30.35 4.85
C ILE A 193 25.56 31.41 4.01
N THR A 194 25.43 31.38 2.68
CA THR A 194 26.12 32.32 1.79
C THR A 194 25.74 33.78 2.00
N THR A 195 24.56 34.06 2.57
CA THR A 195 24.11 35.43 2.91
C THR A 195 24.22 35.74 4.40
N ALA A 196 24.18 34.72 5.27
CA ALA A 196 24.22 34.89 6.71
C ALA A 196 25.63 35.12 7.27
N GLN A 197 26.68 34.66 6.57
CA GLN A 197 28.06 34.90 6.98
C GLN A 197 28.45 36.37 6.71
N ARG A 198 28.66 37.12 7.79
CA ARG A 198 29.30 38.45 7.80
C ARG A 198 30.73 38.34 8.31
#